data_AF-A0A3D4RY92-F1
#
_entry.id   AF-A0A3D4RY92-F1
#
_cell.length_a   1.000
_cell.length_b   1.000
_cell.length_c   1.000
_cell.angle_alpha   90.00
_cell.angle_beta   90.00
_cell.angle_gamma   90.00
#
_symmetry.space_group_name_H-M   'P 1'
#
loop_
_entity.id
_entity.type
_entity.pdbx_description
1 polymer ?
#
loop_
_entity_poly.entity_id
_entity_poly.type
_entity_poly.pdbx_seq_one_letter_code
_entity_poly.pdbx_strand_id
1 'polypeptide(L)'
;MLKLYLYSYMNRIRSGRRLEQECQRNIELIWLLGGLCPGYHSITNSCRDNRKTVEKQGRTTFSSFARSRYPLFPGRTGKTWSVPVFRFSRLPDRDFHPLRGTELCSAQQRFADPAPAWLPAP
;
A
#
# COMPACT_ATOMS: atom_id res chain seq x y z
N MET A 1 1.03 8.70 -1.17
CA MET A 1 1.58 7.34 -1.38
C MET A 1 1.26 6.32 -0.28
N LEU A 2 0.62 6.70 0.85
CA LEU A 2 0.19 5.73 1.87
C LEU A 2 -0.77 4.65 1.33
N LYS A 3 -1.64 5.00 0.38
CA LYS A 3 -2.54 4.08 -0.32
C LYS A 3 -1.79 2.89 -0.96
N LEU A 4 -0.63 3.18 -1.56
CA LEU A 4 0.24 2.19 -2.19
C LEU A 4 0.87 1.25 -1.15
N TYR A 5 1.31 1.80 -0.02
CA TYR A 5 1.83 1.04 1.11
C TYR A 5 0.75 0.10 1.68
N LEU A 6 -0.48 0.60 1.83
CA LEU A 6 -1.60 -0.20 2.32
C LEU A 6 -1.98 -1.32 1.33
N TYR A 7 -2.02 -1.01 0.02
CA TYR A 7 -2.25 -2.00 -1.03
C TYR A 7 -1.18 -3.11 -1.00
N SER A 8 0.10 -2.75 -0.91
CA SER A 8 1.20 -3.72 -0.82
C SER A 8 1.12 -4.59 0.44
N TYR A 9 0.62 -4.02 1.54
CA TYR A 9 0.42 -4.72 2.80
C TYR A 9 -0.71 -5.75 2.71
N MET A 10 -1.86 -5.35 2.13
CA MET A 10 -3.01 -6.24 1.95
C MET A 10 -2.75 -7.37 0.96
N ASN A 11 -2.09 -7.05 -0.16
CA ASN A 11 -1.77 -8.01 -1.22
C ASN A 11 -0.46 -8.77 -0.98
N ARG A 12 0.22 -8.53 0.15
CA ARG A 12 1.47 -9.20 0.55
C ARG A 12 2.56 -9.07 -0.53
N ILE A 13 2.62 -7.96 -1.25
CA ILE A 13 3.62 -7.71 -2.29
C ILE A 13 4.81 -7.01 -1.67
N ARG A 14 5.96 -7.69 -1.61
CA ARG A 14 7.18 -7.17 -0.97
C ARG A 14 8.14 -6.53 -1.96
N SER A 15 8.12 -6.98 -3.22
CA SER A 15 8.97 -6.45 -4.28
C SER A 15 8.36 -5.17 -4.85
N GLY A 16 9.10 -4.06 -4.79
CA GLY A 16 8.67 -2.83 -5.46
C GLY A 16 8.58 -2.99 -6.97
N ARG A 17 9.39 -3.88 -7.59
CA ARG A 17 9.36 -4.10 -9.05
C ARG A 17 8.06 -4.80 -9.45
N ARG A 18 7.59 -5.71 -8.61
CA ARG A 18 6.29 -6.37 -8.79
C ARG A 18 5.17 -5.35 -8.59
N LEU A 19 5.29 -4.48 -7.59
CA LEU A 19 4.33 -3.40 -7.37
C LEU A 19 4.27 -2.40 -8.55
N GLU A 20 5.40 -2.09 -9.18
CA GLU A 20 5.46 -1.26 -10.39
C GLU A 20 4.71 -1.89 -11.57
N GLN A 21 4.84 -3.21 -11.75
CA GLN A 21 4.07 -3.95 -12.74
C GLN A 21 2.56 -3.95 -12.43
N GLU A 22 2.19 -4.08 -11.15
CA GLU A 22 0.79 -3.97 -10.71
C GLU A 22 0.23 -2.57 -10.96
N CYS A 23 1.03 -1.51 -10.78
CA CYS A 23 0.59 -0.15 -11.11
C CYS A 23 0.25 0.03 -12.59
N GLN A 24 0.80 -0.80 -13.49
CA GLN A 24 0.56 -0.72 -14.93
C GLN A 24 -0.53 -1.67 -15.42
N ARG A 25 -0.77 -2.78 -14.73
CA ARG A 25 -1.65 -3.86 -15.20
C ARG A 25 -2.93 -4.00 -14.38
N ASN A 26 -2.91 -3.56 -13.13
CA ASN A 26 -4.02 -3.75 -12.21
C ASN A 26 -4.93 -2.53 -12.21
N ILE A 27 -6.16 -2.74 -12.69
CA ILE A 27 -7.17 -1.70 -12.82
C ILE A 27 -7.47 -1.06 -11.45
N GLU A 28 -7.54 -1.84 -10.36
CA GLU A 28 -7.78 -1.31 -9.02
C GLU A 28 -6.73 -0.26 -8.63
N LEU A 29 -5.48 -0.52 -8.98
CA LEU A 29 -4.33 0.29 -8.62
C LEU A 29 -4.22 1.54 -9.50
N ILE A 30 -4.55 1.41 -10.78
CA ILE A 30 -4.70 2.52 -11.72
C ILE A 30 -5.78 3.49 -11.22
N TRP A 31 -6.95 2.99 -10.80
CA TRP A 31 -8.00 3.82 -10.21
C TRP A 31 -7.57 4.44 -8.87
N LEU A 32 -6.90 3.68 -8.01
CA LEU A 32 -6.44 4.16 -6.70
C LEU A 32 -5.44 5.33 -6.79
N LEU A 33 -4.60 5.31 -7.84
CA LEU A 33 -3.57 6.31 -8.12
C LEU A 33 -4.00 7.38 -9.13
N GLY A 34 -5.18 7.26 -9.74
CA GLY A 34 -5.64 8.19 -10.77
C GLY A 34 -4.78 8.16 -12.03
N GLY A 35 -4.32 6.98 -12.46
CA GLY A 35 -3.49 6.82 -13.66
C GLY A 35 -1.99 7.11 -13.48
N LEU A 36 -1.54 7.48 -12.27
CA LEU A 36 -0.12 7.65 -11.98
C LEU A 36 0.59 6.29 -11.83
N CYS A 37 1.58 6.02 -12.68
CA CYS A 37 2.50 4.88 -12.53
C CYS A 37 3.85 5.34 -11.94
N PRO A 38 4.03 5.33 -10.61
CA PRO A 38 5.32 5.65 -10.01
C PRO A 38 6.36 4.56 -10.32
N GLY A 39 7.58 4.95 -10.66
CA GLY A 39 8.68 4.01 -10.88
C GLY A 39 9.15 3.30 -9.61
N TYR A 40 9.86 2.18 -9.76
CA TYR A 40 10.36 1.33 -8.67
C TYR A 40 11.07 2.08 -7.53
N HIS A 41 11.95 3.03 -7.86
CA HIS A 41 12.72 3.78 -6.87
C HIS A 41 11.82 4.66 -6.00
N SER A 42 10.79 5.27 -6.58
CA SER A 42 9.81 6.08 -5.86
C SER A 42 8.94 5.21 -4.95
N ILE A 43 8.53 4.02 -5.42
CA ILE A 43 7.76 3.05 -4.64
C ILE A 43 8.55 2.59 -3.42
N THR A 44 9.79 2.17 -3.63
CA THR A 44 10.64 1.65 -2.53
C THR A 44 10.97 2.72 -1.50
N ASN A 45 11.27 3.95 -1.95
CA ASN A 45 11.49 5.06 -1.02
C ASN A 45 10.23 5.37 -0.21
N SER A 46 9.07 5.42 -0.88
CA SER A 46 7.81 5.68 -0.19
C SER A 46 7.43 4.58 0.81
N CYS A 47 7.63 3.31 0.49
CA CYS A 47 7.39 2.20 1.42
C CYS A 47 8.31 2.26 2.64
N ARG A 48 9.56 2.72 2.48
CA ARG A 48 10.51 2.90 3.59
C ARG A 48 10.06 4.02 4.53
N ASP A 49 9.66 5.16 3.99
CA ASP A 49 9.29 6.34 4.78
C ASP A 49 7.95 6.13 5.51
N ASN A 50 6.97 5.55 4.83
CA ASN A 50 5.67 5.22 5.44
C ASN A 50 5.80 4.16 6.53
N ARG A 51 6.65 3.14 6.33
CA ARG A 51 6.90 2.09 7.34
C ARG A 51 7.43 2.69 8.65
N LYS A 52 8.45 3.54 8.59
CA LYS A 52 9.03 4.20 9.76
C LYS A 52 8.00 5.06 10.50
N THR A 53 7.16 5.76 9.73
CA THR A 53 6.14 6.67 10.26
C THR A 53 5.04 5.90 10.99
N VAL A 54 4.49 4.86 10.35
CA VAL A 54 3.47 3.98 10.95
C VAL A 54 4.00 3.25 12.19
N GLU A 55 5.25 2.77 12.16
CA GLU A 55 5.88 2.13 13.31
C GLU A 55 6.04 3.10 14.49
N LYS A 56 6.52 4.31 14.24
CA LYS A 56 6.69 5.35 15.26
C LYS A 56 5.36 5.76 15.88
N GLN A 57 4.34 6.00 15.05
CA GLN A 57 3.00 6.39 15.51
C GLN A 57 2.29 5.25 16.23
N GLY A 58 2.37 4.02 15.72
CA GLY A 58 1.85 2.83 16.38
C GLY A 58 2.48 2.64 17.76
N ARG A 59 3.81 2.75 17.86
CA ARG A 59 4.53 2.66 19.14
C ARG A 59 4.11 3.74 20.12
N THR A 60 4.00 5.00 19.67
CA THR A 60 3.67 6.14 20.54
C THR A 60 2.24 6.02 21.06
N THR A 61 1.29 5.83 20.15
CA THR A 61 -0.15 5.70 20.45
C THR A 61 -0.41 4.51 21.34
N PHE A 62 0.14 3.34 21.00
CA PHE A 62 0.00 2.13 21.80
C PHE A 62 0.62 2.28 23.19
N SER A 63 1.80 2.88 23.30
CA SER A 63 2.44 3.12 24.60
C SER A 63 1.63 4.09 25.46
N SER A 64 0.98 5.09 24.88
CA SER A 64 0.07 5.99 25.60
C SER A 64 -1.19 5.26 26.07
N PHE A 65 -1.81 4.47 25.19
CA PHE A 65 -2.99 3.65 25.50
C PHE A 65 -2.70 2.62 26.58
N ALA A 66 -1.61 1.86 26.46
CA ALA A 66 -1.24 0.82 27.41
C ALA A 66 -0.97 1.40 28.80
N ARG A 67 -0.29 2.56 28.89
CA ARG A 67 -0.09 3.28 30.15
C ARG A 67 -1.39 3.76 30.78
N SER A 68 -2.36 4.19 29.97
CA SER A 68 -3.67 4.64 30.46
C SER A 68 -4.55 3.46 30.93
N ARG A 69 -4.49 2.32 30.25
CA ARG A 69 -5.38 1.17 30.50
C ARG A 69 -4.83 0.19 31.53
N TYR A 70 -3.51 0.08 31.67
CA TYR A 70 -2.87 -0.93 32.50
C TYR A 70 -1.77 -0.29 33.38
N PRO A 71 -2.11 0.17 34.60
CA PRO A 71 -1.18 0.86 35.49
C PRO A 71 -0.01 -0.02 35.99
N LEU A 72 -0.12 -1.34 35.84
CA LEU A 72 0.96 -2.30 36.14
C LEU A 72 1.98 -2.45 35.01
N PHE A 73 1.84 -1.78 33.86
CA PHE A 73 2.87 -1.78 32.82
C PHE A 73 4.13 -1.10 33.37
N PRO A 74 5.21 -1.85 33.67
CA PRO A 74 6.39 -1.25 34.26
C PRO A 74 7.02 -0.32 33.23
N GLY A 75 7.12 0.95 33.59
CA GLY A 75 7.90 1.92 32.83
C GLY A 75 9.36 1.52 32.83
N ARG A 76 9.85 1.08 31.66
CA ARG A 76 11.25 1.26 31.19
C ARG A 76 12.34 0.49 31.95
N THR A 77 12.78 -0.65 31.41
CA THR A 77 14.21 -1.01 31.35
C THR A 77 14.55 -1.83 30.09
N GLY A 78 15.36 -1.23 29.22
CA GLY A 78 16.38 -1.92 28.40
C GLY A 78 15.99 -2.84 27.24
N LYS A 79 14.79 -3.42 27.17
CA LYS A 79 14.44 -4.34 26.08
C LYS A 79 13.24 -3.79 25.32
N THR A 80 13.43 -3.57 24.01
CA THR A 80 12.38 -3.21 23.09
C THR A 80 11.32 -4.30 23.14
N TRP A 81 10.23 -4.07 23.87
CA TRP A 81 8.98 -4.73 23.55
C TRP A 81 8.74 -4.36 22.09
N SER A 82 9.00 -5.34 21.24
CA SER A 82 8.54 -5.33 19.87
C SER A 82 7.03 -5.37 20.02
N VAL A 83 6.42 -4.17 20.07
CA VAL A 83 5.01 -4.03 19.72
C VAL A 83 4.87 -4.91 18.48
N PRO A 84 3.92 -5.86 18.43
CA PRO A 84 3.74 -6.70 17.27
C PRO A 84 3.24 -5.80 16.13
N VAL A 85 4.14 -5.01 15.56
CA VAL A 85 3.97 -4.33 14.29
C VAL A 85 4.06 -5.45 13.29
N PHE A 86 2.90 -6.08 13.10
CA PHE A 86 2.53 -6.89 11.96
C PHE A 86 3.71 -7.60 11.30
N ARG A 87 4.18 -8.67 11.95
CA ARG A 87 5.24 -9.52 11.41
C ARG A 87 4.64 -10.46 10.36
N PHE A 88 4.24 -9.89 9.24
CA PHE A 88 3.74 -10.58 8.05
C PHE A 88 4.86 -11.26 7.23
N SER A 89 6.12 -11.06 7.63
CA SER A 89 7.33 -11.44 6.90
C SER A 89 7.60 -12.96 6.77
N ARG A 90 6.62 -13.82 7.08
CA ARG A 90 6.72 -15.28 6.90
C ARG A 90 5.71 -15.86 5.91
N LEU A 91 4.87 -15.03 5.27
CA LEU A 91 3.90 -15.51 4.29
C LEU A 91 4.44 -15.26 2.87
N PRO A 92 4.33 -16.25 1.96
CA PRO A 92 4.79 -16.09 0.58
C PRO A 92 4.04 -14.97 -0.12
N ASP A 93 4.71 -14.31 -1.06
CA ASP A 93 4.10 -13.30 -1.93
C ASP A 93 2.89 -13.92 -2.64
N ARG A 94 1.84 -13.12 -2.83
CA ARG A 94 0.65 -13.58 -3.56
C ARG A 94 1.02 -13.74 -5.04
N ASP A 95 0.80 -14.91 -5.60
CA ASP A 95 0.99 -15.14 -7.04
C ASP A 95 -0.16 -14.53 -7.83
N PHE A 96 0.15 -13.49 -8.59
CA PHE A 96 -0.79 -12.84 -9.49
C PHE A 96 -0.58 -13.43 -10.88
N HIS A 97 -1.59 -14.15 -11.38
CA HIS A 97 -1.61 -14.56 -12.77
C HIS A 97 -1.99 -13.35 -13.64
N PRO A 98 -1.19 -12.97 -14.64
CA PRO A 98 -1.51 -11.84 -15.49
C PRO A 98 -2.81 -12.11 -16.25
N LEU A 99 -3.78 -11.20 -16.16
CA LEU A 99 -4.85 -11.13 -17.14
C LEU A 99 -4.19 -10.94 -18.51
N ARG A 100 -4.45 -11.86 -19.46
CA ARG A 100 -3.79 -11.89 -20.78
C ARG A 100 -3.89 -10.52 -21.44
N GLY A 101 -2.74 -9.97 -21.84
CA GLY A 101 -2.53 -8.56 -22.18
C GLY A 101 -3.26 -7.99 -23.41
N THR A 102 -4.22 -8.69 -24.00
CA THR A 102 -4.98 -8.20 -25.16
C THR A 102 -6.14 -7.27 -24.78
N GLU A 103 -6.53 -7.18 -23.50
CA GLU A 103 -7.69 -6.36 -23.09
C GLU A 103 -7.32 -5.00 -22.48
N LEU A 104 -6.06 -4.80 -22.09
CA LEU A 104 -5.64 -3.58 -21.38
C LEU A 104 -5.36 -2.39 -22.31
N CYS A 105 -4.81 -2.61 -23.50
CA CYS A 105 -4.57 -1.53 -24.48
C CYS A 105 -5.89 -0.86 -24.89
N SER A 106 -6.92 -1.68 -25.13
CA SER A 106 -8.27 -1.25 -25.52
C SER A 106 -9.04 -0.55 -24.39
N ALA A 107 -8.83 -0.98 -23.14
CA ALA A 107 -9.49 -0.36 -21.98
C ALA A 107 -8.92 1.02 -21.68
N GLN A 108 -7.60 1.22 -21.85
CA GLN A 108 -6.93 2.47 -21.50
C GLN A 108 -7.25 3.60 -22.49
N GLN A 109 -7.51 3.29 -23.76
CA GLN A 109 -7.98 4.27 -24.75
C GLN A 109 -9.42 4.72 -24.49
N ARG A 110 -10.29 3.82 -24.00
CA ARG A 110 -11.72 4.11 -23.78
C ARG A 110 -12.03 5.06 -22.62
N PHE A 111 -11.07 5.30 -21.73
CA PHE A 111 -11.22 6.25 -20.61
C PHE A 111 -10.49 7.59 -20.84
N ALA A 112 -9.66 7.69 -21.87
CA ALA A 112 -9.00 8.93 -22.28
C ALA A 112 -9.81 9.73 -23.32
N ASP A 113 -10.80 9.09 -23.94
CA ASP A 113 -11.74 9.76 -24.84
C ASP A 113 -12.62 10.74 -24.05
N PRO A 114 -12.80 12.00 -24.51
CA PRO A 114 -13.78 12.90 -23.93
C PRO A 114 -15.16 12.24 -23.99
N ALA A 115 -15.97 12.42 -22.93
CA ALA A 115 -17.31 11.86 -22.85
C ALA A 115 -18.08 12.15 -24.15
N PRO A 116 -18.73 11.14 -24.76
CA PRO A 116 -19.43 11.34 -26.02
C PRO A 116 -20.54 12.38 -25.84
N ALA A 117 -20.66 13.27 -26.82
CA ALA A 117 -21.48 14.49 -26.75
C ALA A 117 -22.99 14.29 -26.50
N TRP A 118 -23.48 13.04 -26.40
CA TRP A 118 -24.87 12.71 -26.12
C TRP A 118 -25.16 12.41 -24.64
N LEU A 119 -24.16 12.34 -23.77
CA LEU A 119 -24.39 12.18 -22.33
C LEU A 119 -24.92 13.49 -21.73
N PRO A 120 -26.10 13.49 -21.07
CA PRO A 120 -26.60 14.69 -20.39
C PRO A 120 -25.66 15.03 -19.22
N ALA A 121 -25.28 16.31 -19.13
CA ALA A 121 -24.49 16.85 -18.02
C ALA A 121 -25.24 16.69 -16.68
N PRO A 122 -24.52 16.50 -15.56
CA PRO A 122 -25.12 16.36 -14.23
C PRO A 122 -25.83 17.63 -13.75
#